data_AF-A0A9E2ZE38-F1
#
_entry.id   AF-A0A9E2ZE38-F1
#
_cell.length_a   1.000
_cell.length_b   1.000
_cell.length_c   1.000
_cell.angle_alpha   90.00
_cell.angle_beta   90.00
_cell.angle_gamma   90.00
#
_symmetry.space_group_name_H-M   'P 1'
#
loop_
_entity.id
_entity.type
_entity.pdbx_description
1 polymer ?
#
loop_
_entity_poly.entity_id
_entity_poly.type
_entity_poly.pdbx_seq_one_letter_code
_entity_poly.pdbx_strand_id
1 'polypeptide(L)'
;MLRPSSESFGVNTTEWVRHKVPFGNWIVDNIETVYYNANAPKKGGPQLKSLPAVGLAQAQATRARTKAHRRAAAWPRRIKPIFPHPLPGEGVWKPTGPQVNGGPPVLVTTFRSELAYPSIVAYVAWFDHTRTQLAYYPGRYEPPDAAVRGPMMVPYDQRWRLLATFNAGFTATDGNNGSADNGLTNEPLTDGNATLISYRDGRVALMKWGGGPKVGPDVAWARQSLAPIVWNGRLNPQLDENPDSPQWGYTLGGVTRVWRTGVGIDRRGNLMYAAADDQTVITIAKILQHAGAVRAMEFDINPEWHTMVTYSHRHGLDPREVGPNPNQASTRYLVPDDRDFFAVYEPLPGPVTVPFK
;
A
#
# COMPACT_ATOMS: atom_id res chain seq x y z
N MET A 1 1.79 -23.84 -15.88
CA MET A 1 1.77 -22.50 -16.52
C MET A 1 0.64 -22.36 -17.56
N LEU A 2 -0.54 -22.98 -17.35
CA LEU A 2 -1.66 -22.94 -18.31
C LEU A 2 -2.87 -22.11 -17.84
N ARG A 3 -2.79 -21.52 -16.64
CA ARG A 3 -3.89 -20.70 -16.10
C ARG A 3 -3.65 -19.22 -16.47
N PRO A 4 -4.71 -18.43 -16.75
CA PRO A 4 -4.57 -17.00 -17.03
C PRO A 4 -3.94 -16.29 -15.84
N SER A 5 -2.92 -15.46 -16.08
CA SER A 5 -2.22 -14.74 -15.03
C SER A 5 -1.98 -13.29 -15.43
N SER A 6 -2.05 -12.39 -14.45
CA SER A 6 -1.66 -10.98 -14.60
C SER A 6 -0.16 -10.76 -14.38
N GLU A 7 0.55 -11.75 -13.83
CA GLU A 7 1.98 -11.67 -13.56
C GLU A 7 2.80 -11.91 -14.83
N SER A 8 3.95 -11.23 -14.93
CA SER A 8 4.88 -11.47 -16.04
C SER A 8 5.35 -12.93 -16.06
N PHE A 9 5.71 -13.44 -17.24
CA PHE A 9 6.17 -14.84 -17.37
C PHE A 9 7.38 -15.14 -16.48
N GLY A 10 8.26 -14.16 -16.28
CA GLY A 10 9.42 -14.28 -15.37
C GLY A 10 8.98 -14.49 -13.93
N VAL A 11 8.08 -13.63 -13.42
CA VAL A 11 7.55 -13.72 -12.05
C VAL A 11 6.79 -15.03 -11.84
N ASN A 12 5.88 -15.37 -12.73
CA ASN A 12 5.15 -16.64 -12.70
C ASN A 12 6.08 -17.85 -12.63
N THR A 13 7.20 -17.80 -13.35
CA THR A 13 8.19 -18.88 -13.35
C THR A 13 8.95 -18.91 -12.04
N THR A 14 9.37 -17.76 -11.50
CA THR A 14 10.03 -17.66 -10.19
C THR A 14 9.13 -18.15 -9.07
N GLU A 15 7.88 -17.70 -9.02
CA GLU A 15 6.89 -18.13 -8.03
C GLU A 15 6.55 -19.62 -8.17
N TRP A 16 6.47 -20.13 -9.40
CA TRP A 16 6.31 -21.56 -9.63
C TRP A 16 7.53 -22.36 -9.15
N VAL A 17 8.76 -21.91 -9.42
CA VAL A 17 9.98 -22.57 -8.92
C VAL A 17 9.98 -22.55 -7.40
N ARG A 18 9.76 -21.38 -6.79
CA ARG A 18 9.68 -21.15 -5.34
C ARG A 18 8.70 -22.16 -4.71
N HIS A 19 7.46 -22.20 -5.16
CA HIS A 19 6.40 -22.97 -4.50
C HIS A 19 6.19 -24.41 -4.98
N LYS A 20 6.70 -24.81 -6.15
CA LYS A 20 6.39 -26.12 -6.77
C LYS A 20 7.61 -26.99 -7.05
N VAL A 21 8.83 -26.45 -7.05
CA VAL A 21 10.05 -27.25 -7.27
C VAL A 21 10.66 -27.62 -5.91
N PRO A 22 11.01 -28.91 -5.67
CA PRO A 22 11.76 -29.29 -4.48
C PRO A 22 13.08 -28.50 -4.38
N PHE A 23 13.32 -27.83 -3.25
CA PHE A 23 14.44 -26.89 -3.05
C PHE A 23 14.42 -25.63 -3.93
N GLY A 24 13.32 -25.34 -4.62
CA GLY A 24 13.18 -24.18 -5.50
C GLY A 24 13.32 -22.84 -4.78
N ASN A 25 12.76 -22.71 -3.56
CA ASN A 25 13.02 -21.57 -2.66
C ASN A 25 14.53 -21.30 -2.52
N TRP A 26 15.31 -22.31 -2.14
CA TRP A 26 16.75 -22.17 -1.92
C TRP A 26 17.51 -21.77 -3.20
N ILE A 27 17.14 -22.31 -4.37
CA ILE A 27 17.80 -21.97 -5.63
C ILE A 27 17.55 -20.51 -6.01
N VAL A 28 16.29 -20.07 -5.95
CA VAL A 28 15.91 -18.68 -6.22
C VAL A 28 16.60 -17.76 -5.22
N ASP A 29 16.56 -18.12 -3.93
CA ASP A 29 17.10 -17.29 -2.87
C ASP A 29 18.62 -17.08 -3.04
N ASN A 30 19.40 -18.12 -3.39
CA ASN A 30 20.85 -17.98 -3.60
C ASN A 30 21.21 -17.05 -4.77
N ILE A 31 20.46 -17.12 -5.87
CA ILE A 31 20.70 -16.27 -7.05
C ILE A 31 20.40 -14.81 -6.69
N GLU A 32 19.29 -14.58 -5.98
CA GLU A 32 18.88 -13.26 -5.52
C GLU A 32 19.84 -12.70 -4.45
N THR A 33 20.37 -13.53 -3.53
CA THR A 33 21.43 -13.14 -2.58
C THR A 33 22.68 -12.67 -3.32
N VAL A 34 23.13 -13.39 -4.35
CA VAL A 34 24.32 -13.03 -5.14
C VAL A 34 24.08 -11.73 -5.91
N TYR A 35 22.92 -11.57 -6.55
CA TYR A 35 22.54 -10.33 -7.22
C TYR A 35 22.50 -9.14 -6.26
N TYR A 36 21.92 -9.34 -5.06
CA TYR A 36 21.87 -8.30 -4.06
C TYR A 36 23.24 -7.95 -3.49
N ASN A 37 24.09 -8.92 -3.17
CA ASN A 37 25.44 -8.60 -2.71
C ASN A 37 26.24 -7.77 -3.74
N ALA A 38 25.95 -7.94 -5.03
CA ALA A 38 26.55 -7.14 -6.10
C ALA A 38 25.91 -5.73 -6.25
N ASN A 39 24.61 -5.59 -5.97
CA ASN A 39 23.84 -4.37 -6.25
C ASN A 39 23.32 -3.63 -5.00
N ALA A 40 23.62 -4.12 -3.80
CA ALA A 40 23.10 -3.58 -2.55
C ALA A 40 23.45 -2.08 -2.45
N PRO A 41 22.49 -1.26 -2.01
CA PRO A 41 22.71 0.17 -1.91
C PRO A 41 23.87 0.43 -0.94
N LYS A 42 24.86 1.19 -1.41
CA LYS A 42 25.98 1.62 -0.57
C LYS A 42 25.52 2.73 0.35
N LYS A 43 25.87 2.64 1.63
CA LYS A 43 25.67 3.75 2.59
C LYS A 43 26.37 5.00 2.08
N GLY A 44 25.70 6.15 2.17
CA GLY A 44 26.19 7.42 1.64
C GLY A 44 25.85 7.62 0.16
N GLY A 45 26.71 8.32 -0.57
CA GLY A 45 26.48 8.68 -1.97
C GLY A 45 25.91 10.09 -2.17
N PRO A 46 25.77 10.53 -3.42
CA PRO A 46 25.31 11.88 -3.73
C PRO A 46 23.85 12.08 -3.31
N GLN A 47 23.55 13.25 -2.75
CA GLN A 47 22.15 13.62 -2.48
C GLN A 47 21.42 13.92 -3.78
N LEU A 48 20.12 13.61 -3.82
CA LEU A 48 19.24 14.07 -4.89
C LEU A 48 19.25 15.59 -4.99
N LYS A 49 19.26 16.08 -6.23
CA LYS A 49 19.10 17.51 -6.55
C LYS A 49 17.63 17.90 -6.75
N SER A 50 16.77 16.92 -7.03
CA SER A 50 15.33 17.09 -7.24
C SER A 50 14.57 15.83 -6.80
N LEU A 51 13.31 16.02 -6.42
CA LEU A 51 12.41 14.89 -6.12
C LEU A 51 11.80 14.33 -7.40
N PRO A 52 11.53 13.01 -7.45
CA PRO A 52 10.75 12.43 -8.53
C PRO A 52 9.34 13.02 -8.55
N ALA A 53 8.74 13.07 -9.74
CA ALA A 53 7.32 13.40 -9.89
C ALA A 53 6.46 12.27 -9.28
N VAL A 54 5.31 12.64 -8.72
CA VAL A 54 4.37 11.72 -8.06
C VAL A 54 3.21 11.32 -8.98
N GLY A 55 3.50 10.95 -10.24
CA GLY A 55 2.47 10.72 -11.26
C GLY A 55 1.67 11.95 -11.68
N LEU A 56 1.95 13.11 -11.08
CA LEU A 56 1.30 14.37 -11.40
C LEU A 56 2.17 15.12 -12.43
N ALA A 57 1.58 15.47 -13.57
CA ALA A 57 2.17 16.44 -14.47
C ALA A 57 2.54 17.69 -13.66
N GLN A 58 3.72 18.27 -13.90
CA GLN A 58 4.07 19.57 -13.33
C GLN A 58 2.98 20.55 -13.76
N ALA A 59 2.05 20.87 -12.86
CA ALA A 59 1.21 22.02 -13.04
C ALA A 59 2.21 23.18 -13.14
N GLN A 60 2.32 23.78 -14.35
CA GLN A 60 2.96 25.07 -14.50
C GLN A 60 2.45 25.93 -13.36
N ALA A 61 3.37 26.47 -12.56
CA ALA A 61 3.05 27.38 -11.49
C ALA A 61 2.48 28.66 -12.12
N THR A 62 1.23 28.59 -12.58
CA THR A 62 0.44 29.78 -12.81
C THR A 62 0.35 30.42 -11.43
N ARG A 63 0.91 31.63 -11.31
CA ARG A 63 0.67 32.54 -10.19
C ARG A 63 -0.82 32.91 -10.19
N ALA A 64 -1.68 31.95 -9.89
CA ALA A 64 -3.00 32.26 -9.41
C ALA A 64 -2.78 32.86 -8.03
N ARG A 65 -3.03 34.17 -7.88
CA ARG A 65 -3.25 34.79 -6.58
C ARG A 65 -4.48 34.12 -5.99
N THR A 66 -4.30 32.96 -5.39
CA THR A 66 -5.35 32.33 -4.60
C THR A 66 -5.45 33.15 -3.32
N LYS A 67 -6.61 33.79 -3.12
CA LYS A 67 -7.06 34.15 -1.77
C LYS A 67 -6.74 32.95 -0.88
N ALA A 68 -6.12 33.19 0.27
CA ALA A 68 -5.82 32.15 1.24
C ALA A 68 -7.12 31.44 1.62
N HIS A 69 -7.49 30.39 0.87
CA HIS A 69 -8.48 29.44 1.30
C HIS A 69 -7.92 28.91 2.60
N ARG A 70 -8.62 29.19 3.72
CA ARG A 70 -8.32 28.59 5.03
C ARG A 70 -7.88 27.16 4.75
N ARG A 71 -6.62 26.82 5.04
CA ARG A 71 -6.14 25.44 5.02
C ARG A 71 -7.26 24.62 5.63
N ALA A 72 -7.91 23.76 4.83
CA ALA A 72 -9.02 22.98 5.32
C ALA A 72 -8.53 22.28 6.59
N ALA A 73 -9.26 22.43 7.70
CA ALA A 73 -8.86 21.89 9.01
C ALA A 73 -8.67 20.35 9.01
N ALA A 74 -8.94 19.70 7.87
CA ALA A 74 -8.85 18.28 7.59
C ALA A 74 -7.55 17.81 6.92
N TRP A 75 -6.72 18.67 6.30
CA TRP A 75 -5.50 18.18 5.64
C TRP A 75 -4.44 17.71 6.66
N PRO A 76 -3.68 16.66 6.35
CA PRO A 76 -2.52 16.27 7.13
C PRO A 76 -1.48 17.40 7.13
N ARG A 77 -0.71 17.48 8.22
CA ARG A 77 0.43 18.40 8.27
C ARG A 77 1.45 17.97 7.20
N ARG A 78 2.19 18.95 6.66
CA ARG A 78 3.35 18.68 5.79
C ARG A 78 4.26 17.67 6.49
N ILE A 79 4.71 16.63 5.78
CA ILE A 79 5.73 15.72 6.31
C ILE A 79 7.01 16.52 6.50
N LYS A 80 7.56 16.54 7.71
CA LYS A 80 8.77 17.31 8.02
C LYS A 80 9.94 16.67 7.26
N PRO A 81 10.68 17.40 6.41
CA PRO A 81 11.89 16.87 5.79
C PRO A 81 12.89 16.42 6.85
N ILE A 82 13.54 15.28 6.62
CA ILE A 82 14.54 14.72 7.53
C ILE A 82 15.90 15.43 7.33
N PHE A 83 16.18 15.83 6.09
CA PHE A 83 17.40 16.54 5.72
C PHE A 83 17.35 18.02 6.16
N PRO A 84 18.47 18.59 6.65
CA PRO A 84 18.55 20.02 7.01
C PRO A 84 18.23 20.97 5.85
N HIS A 85 18.60 20.56 4.63
CA HIS A 85 18.32 21.28 3.40
C HIS A 85 17.25 20.52 2.59
N PRO A 86 15.97 20.90 2.72
CA PRO A 86 14.89 20.24 2.00
C PRO A 86 14.91 20.59 0.53
N LEU A 87 14.52 19.63 -0.31
CA LEU A 87 14.28 19.86 -1.72
C LEU A 87 12.96 20.63 -1.93
N PRO A 88 12.82 21.37 -3.05
CA PRO A 88 11.56 22.01 -3.40
C PRO A 88 10.40 21.00 -3.43
N GLY A 89 9.33 21.30 -2.69
CA GLY A 89 8.14 20.44 -2.62
C GLY A 89 8.25 19.23 -1.67
N GLU A 90 9.37 19.02 -0.99
CA GLU A 90 9.59 17.87 -0.11
C GLU A 90 8.56 17.79 1.03
N GLY A 91 7.83 16.69 1.12
CA GLY A 91 6.77 16.46 2.11
C GLY A 91 5.52 17.34 1.94
N VAL A 92 5.43 18.13 0.86
CA VAL A 92 4.26 18.96 0.56
C VAL A 92 3.19 18.11 -0.14
N TRP A 93 2.01 18.04 0.47
CA TRP A 93 0.86 17.32 -0.06
C TRP A 93 0.31 17.97 -1.35
N LYS A 94 0.09 17.14 -2.37
CA LYS A 94 -0.51 17.51 -3.64
C LYS A 94 -1.84 16.76 -3.81
N PRO A 95 -2.94 17.44 -4.15
CA PRO A 95 -4.23 16.78 -4.36
C PRO A 95 -4.25 15.98 -5.65
N THR A 96 -4.99 14.86 -5.64
CA THR A 96 -5.29 14.04 -6.83
C THR A 96 -6.79 13.84 -6.97
N GLY A 97 -7.21 13.40 -8.16
CA GLY A 97 -8.62 13.10 -8.45
C GLY A 97 -9.55 14.32 -8.47
N PRO A 98 -10.86 14.09 -8.57
CA PRO A 98 -11.89 15.11 -8.44
C PRO A 98 -12.01 15.61 -6.99
N GLN A 99 -12.65 16.78 -6.80
CA GLN A 99 -13.03 17.24 -5.46
C GLN A 99 -14.30 16.51 -5.00
N VAL A 100 -14.31 16.08 -3.74
CA VAL A 100 -15.44 15.42 -3.09
C VAL A 100 -15.82 16.23 -1.86
N ASN A 101 -17.10 16.61 -1.73
CA ASN A 101 -17.59 17.40 -0.60
C ASN A 101 -16.70 18.63 -0.28
N GLY A 102 -16.36 19.40 -1.33
CA GLY A 102 -15.61 20.65 -1.24
C GLY A 102 -14.11 20.51 -0.91
N GLY A 103 -13.52 19.32 -0.99
CA GLY A 103 -12.08 19.10 -0.76
C GLY A 103 -11.50 17.91 -1.52
N PRO A 104 -10.17 17.79 -1.63
CA PRO A 104 -9.57 16.64 -2.28
C PRO A 104 -9.67 15.40 -1.37
N PRO A 105 -10.16 14.26 -1.90
CA PRO A 105 -10.27 13.03 -1.12
C PRO A 105 -8.92 12.30 -0.96
N VAL A 106 -8.00 12.51 -1.89
CA VAL A 106 -6.68 11.87 -1.92
C VAL A 106 -5.59 12.93 -2.06
N LEU A 107 -4.56 12.81 -1.23
CA LEU A 107 -3.36 13.63 -1.28
C LEU A 107 -2.13 12.73 -1.44
N VAL A 108 -1.17 13.16 -2.25
CA VAL A 108 0.10 12.44 -2.44
C VAL A 108 1.29 13.35 -2.17
N THR A 109 2.40 12.78 -1.71
CA THR A 109 3.65 13.50 -1.53
C THR A 109 4.85 12.57 -1.62
N THR A 110 6.04 13.17 -1.70
CA THR A 110 7.32 12.48 -1.61
C THR A 110 8.25 13.18 -0.63
N PHE A 111 9.09 12.40 0.04
CA PHE A 111 10.20 12.93 0.84
C PHE A 111 11.36 11.94 0.91
N ARG A 112 12.58 12.44 1.14
CA ARG A 112 13.73 11.56 1.39
C ARG A 112 13.63 11.00 2.80
N SER A 113 13.57 9.68 2.91
CA SER A 113 13.24 8.97 4.15
C SER A 113 14.45 8.58 5.00
N GLU A 114 15.65 8.53 4.43
CA GLU A 114 16.85 8.05 5.12
C GLU A 114 18.07 8.96 4.94
N LEU A 115 18.68 9.39 6.04
CA LEU A 115 19.93 10.15 6.00
C LEU A 115 21.11 9.33 5.50
N ALA A 116 21.15 8.04 5.84
CA ALA A 116 22.20 7.13 5.42
C ALA A 116 22.12 6.78 3.92
N TYR A 117 20.97 7.03 3.28
CA TYR A 117 20.69 6.71 1.88
C TYR A 117 19.99 7.89 1.20
N PRO A 118 20.73 8.97 0.89
CA PRO A 118 20.13 10.24 0.45
C PRO A 118 19.43 10.22 -0.91
N SER A 119 19.55 9.12 -1.66
CA SER A 119 18.86 8.86 -2.92
C SER A 119 17.46 8.25 -2.74
N ILE A 120 17.16 7.65 -1.58
CA ILE A 120 15.89 6.99 -1.34
C ILE A 120 14.80 8.01 -1.13
N VAL A 121 13.67 7.80 -1.82
CA VAL A 121 12.46 8.60 -1.71
C VAL A 121 11.30 7.71 -1.30
N ALA A 122 10.55 8.15 -0.30
CA ALA A 122 9.27 7.57 0.05
C ALA A 122 8.13 8.26 -0.69
N TYR A 123 7.23 7.46 -1.25
CA TYR A 123 5.98 7.87 -1.89
C TYR A 123 4.86 7.63 -0.91
N VAL A 124 4.09 8.67 -0.57
CA VAL A 124 3.05 8.58 0.45
C VAL A 124 1.73 9.10 -0.10
N ALA A 125 0.66 8.34 0.12
CA ALA A 125 -0.71 8.77 -0.10
C ALA A 125 -1.45 8.90 1.23
N TRP A 126 -2.37 9.86 1.31
CA TRP A 126 -3.27 10.07 2.43
C TRP A 126 -4.70 10.17 1.91
N PHE A 127 -5.61 9.48 2.59
CA PHE A 127 -7.01 9.33 2.20
C PHE A 127 -7.91 9.91 3.28
N ASP A 128 -8.69 10.92 2.92
CA ASP A 128 -9.64 11.54 3.85
C ASP A 128 -10.84 10.62 4.07
N HIS A 129 -10.92 10.00 5.25
CA HIS A 129 -12.00 9.07 5.57
C HIS A 129 -13.39 9.69 5.51
N THR A 130 -13.53 11.02 5.54
CA THR A 130 -14.82 11.69 5.38
C THR A 130 -15.24 11.89 3.93
N ARG A 131 -14.34 11.62 2.98
CA ARG A 131 -14.52 11.81 1.53
C ARG A 131 -14.19 10.57 0.72
N THR A 132 -13.83 9.47 1.38
CA THR A 132 -13.45 8.23 0.72
C THR A 132 -14.14 7.04 1.36
N GLN A 133 -14.43 6.04 0.55
CA GLN A 133 -14.90 4.73 0.96
C GLN A 133 -13.95 3.67 0.39
N LEU A 134 -13.46 2.77 1.23
CA LEU A 134 -12.46 1.77 0.86
C LEU A 134 -13.11 0.39 0.66
N ALA A 135 -12.70 -0.31 -0.39
CA ALA A 135 -13.08 -1.69 -0.64
C ALA A 135 -11.85 -2.58 -0.84
N TYR A 136 -11.99 -3.79 -0.33
CA TYR A 136 -11.10 -4.92 -0.56
C TYR A 136 -11.65 -5.77 -1.71
N TYR A 137 -10.77 -6.20 -2.62
CA TYR A 137 -11.13 -7.06 -3.74
C TYR A 137 -10.20 -8.26 -3.74
N PRO A 138 -10.74 -9.48 -3.55
CA PRO A 138 -10.03 -10.69 -3.89
C PRO A 138 -9.59 -10.70 -5.36
N GLY A 139 -8.35 -11.09 -5.60
CA GLY A 139 -7.80 -11.36 -6.93
C GLY A 139 -8.22 -12.74 -7.44
N ARG A 140 -7.60 -13.18 -8.54
CA ARG A 140 -7.87 -14.50 -9.13
C ARG A 140 -7.44 -15.65 -8.24
N TYR A 141 -6.32 -15.49 -7.52
CA TYR A 141 -5.71 -16.56 -6.73
C TYR A 141 -5.60 -16.22 -5.26
N GLU A 142 -5.37 -14.95 -4.90
CA GLU A 142 -5.36 -14.51 -3.51
C GLU A 142 -6.61 -13.70 -3.19
N PRO A 143 -7.24 -13.89 -2.03
CA PRO A 143 -7.16 -15.07 -1.15
C PRO A 143 -7.56 -16.37 -1.87
N PRO A 144 -6.95 -17.54 -1.60
CA PRO A 144 -7.32 -18.81 -2.24
C PRO A 144 -8.76 -19.22 -1.94
N ASP A 145 -9.26 -18.95 -0.73
CA ASP A 145 -10.56 -19.41 -0.26
C ASP A 145 -11.59 -18.26 -0.17
N ALA A 146 -11.48 -17.28 -1.07
CA ALA A 146 -12.38 -16.12 -1.14
C ALA A 146 -13.85 -16.54 -1.15
N ALA A 147 -14.57 -16.25 -0.07
CA ALA A 147 -16.01 -16.49 0.06
C ALA A 147 -16.81 -15.70 -0.97
N VAL A 148 -16.32 -14.50 -1.33
CA VAL A 148 -16.89 -13.63 -2.38
C VAL A 148 -15.77 -13.08 -3.26
N ARG A 149 -15.37 -13.81 -4.31
CA ARG A 149 -14.25 -13.40 -5.17
C ARG A 149 -14.52 -12.15 -6.02
N GLY A 150 -15.77 -11.91 -6.40
CA GLY A 150 -16.13 -10.78 -7.25
C GLY A 150 -15.42 -10.80 -8.62
N PRO A 151 -15.23 -9.62 -9.26
CA PRO A 151 -14.69 -9.53 -10.61
C PRO A 151 -13.15 -9.58 -10.70
N MET A 152 -12.43 -9.67 -9.57
CA MET A 152 -10.96 -9.70 -9.51
C MET A 152 -10.29 -8.41 -10.02
N MET A 153 -11.07 -7.35 -10.23
CA MET A 153 -10.68 -6.04 -10.75
C MET A 153 -11.63 -4.98 -10.22
N VAL A 154 -11.35 -3.70 -10.46
CA VAL A 154 -12.33 -2.64 -10.20
C VAL A 154 -13.58 -2.88 -11.08
N PRO A 155 -14.78 -3.06 -10.48
CA PRO A 155 -16.01 -3.26 -11.23
C PRO A 155 -16.28 -2.11 -12.20
N TYR A 156 -16.75 -2.42 -13.42
CA TYR A 156 -16.93 -1.41 -14.48
C TYR A 156 -17.91 -0.29 -14.08
N ASP A 157 -19.01 -0.65 -13.42
CA ASP A 157 -20.05 0.25 -12.91
C ASP A 157 -19.61 1.11 -11.72
N GLN A 158 -18.47 0.81 -11.09
CA GLN A 158 -17.90 1.59 -9.98
C GLN A 158 -16.80 2.56 -10.43
N ARG A 159 -16.32 2.44 -11.67
CA ARG A 159 -15.16 3.22 -12.16
C ARG A 159 -15.40 4.72 -12.16
N TRP A 160 -16.62 5.19 -12.33
CA TRP A 160 -16.96 6.63 -12.37
C TRP A 160 -16.66 7.37 -11.05
N ARG A 161 -16.62 6.64 -9.93
CA ARG A 161 -16.29 7.17 -8.60
C ARG A 161 -14.94 6.68 -8.06
N LEU A 162 -14.13 6.04 -8.89
CA LEU A 162 -12.82 5.52 -8.48
C LEU A 162 -11.82 6.66 -8.27
N LEU A 163 -11.09 6.62 -7.16
CA LEU A 163 -10.12 7.65 -6.76
C LEU A 163 -8.68 7.12 -6.74
N ALA A 164 -8.49 5.91 -6.21
CA ALA A 164 -7.18 5.27 -6.14
C ALA A 164 -7.28 3.75 -6.01
N THR A 165 -6.19 3.05 -6.29
CA THR A 165 -6.01 1.62 -6.05
C THR A 165 -4.59 1.37 -5.54
N PHE A 166 -4.42 0.35 -4.70
CA PHE A 166 -3.12 -0.07 -4.19
C PHE A 166 -3.10 -1.54 -3.78
N ASN A 167 -1.91 -2.12 -3.73
CA ASN A 167 -1.71 -3.53 -3.36
C ASN A 167 -2.16 -3.83 -1.92
N ALA A 168 -2.46 -5.09 -1.65
CA ALA A 168 -2.82 -5.58 -0.33
C ALA A 168 -1.60 -6.13 0.45
N GLY A 169 -1.87 -6.88 1.52
CA GLY A 169 -0.86 -7.46 2.40
C GLY A 169 -0.30 -8.79 1.89
N PHE A 170 0.66 -9.34 2.64
CA PHE A 170 1.19 -10.69 2.43
C PHE A 170 0.08 -11.75 2.32
N THR A 171 0.34 -12.83 1.57
CA THR A 171 -0.62 -13.92 1.33
C THR A 171 -1.04 -14.64 2.61
N ALA A 172 -2.06 -15.49 2.50
CA ALA A 172 -2.44 -16.38 3.59
C ALA A 172 -1.30 -17.34 4.00
N THR A 173 -0.51 -17.83 3.03
CA THR A 173 0.60 -18.75 3.28
C THR A 173 1.79 -18.06 3.95
N ASP A 174 1.95 -16.76 3.76
CA ASP A 174 3.06 -15.96 4.30
C ASP A 174 2.68 -15.28 5.62
N GLY A 175 2.53 -16.06 6.69
CA GLY A 175 2.27 -15.52 8.05
C GLY A 175 0.85 -15.73 8.57
N ASN A 176 0.10 -16.69 8.00
CA ASN A 176 -1.28 -17.03 8.39
C ASN A 176 -2.21 -15.80 8.39
N ASN A 177 -2.10 -15.00 7.33
CA ASN A 177 -2.88 -13.77 7.21
C ASN A 177 -4.31 -14.08 6.81
N GLY A 178 -5.25 -13.85 7.72
CA GLY A 178 -6.68 -14.00 7.45
C GLY A 178 -7.25 -12.88 6.59
N SER A 179 -8.37 -13.18 5.93
CA SER A 179 -9.19 -12.17 5.26
C SER A 179 -10.67 -12.51 5.33
N ALA A 180 -11.53 -11.51 5.15
CA ALA A 180 -12.97 -11.69 5.20
C ALA A 180 -13.70 -10.65 4.35
N ASP A 181 -14.84 -11.04 3.79
CA ASP A 181 -15.74 -10.24 2.97
C ASP A 181 -17.18 -10.39 3.45
N ASN A 182 -17.87 -9.28 3.67
CA ASN A 182 -19.28 -9.21 4.11
C ASN A 182 -19.62 -10.03 5.37
N GLY A 183 -18.69 -10.16 6.31
CA GLY A 183 -18.85 -10.99 7.51
C GLY A 183 -18.57 -12.47 7.27
N LEU A 184 -18.18 -12.87 6.06
CA LEU A 184 -17.77 -14.23 5.70
C LEU A 184 -16.23 -14.29 5.71
N THR A 185 -15.69 -15.26 6.43
CA THR A 185 -14.24 -15.48 6.49
C THR A 185 -13.78 -16.21 5.23
N ASN A 186 -12.77 -15.68 4.56
CA ASN A 186 -12.06 -16.34 3.47
C ASN A 186 -11.01 -17.28 4.09
N GLU A 187 -10.05 -16.70 4.81
CA GLU A 187 -9.07 -17.41 5.62
C GLU A 187 -9.19 -17.00 7.10
N PRO A 188 -8.98 -17.93 8.05
CA PRO A 188 -9.04 -17.63 9.47
C PRO A 188 -8.15 -16.46 9.87
N LEU A 189 -8.67 -15.54 10.69
CA LEU A 189 -7.88 -14.46 11.26
C LEU A 189 -7.00 -14.98 12.40
N THR A 190 -5.72 -14.64 12.36
CA THR A 190 -4.71 -15.00 13.35
C THR A 190 -4.63 -13.95 14.46
N ASP A 191 -4.56 -14.41 15.71
CA ASP A 191 -4.39 -13.56 16.88
C ASP A 191 -3.09 -12.75 16.79
N GLY A 192 -3.13 -11.49 17.19
CA GLY A 192 -1.97 -10.61 17.24
C GLY A 192 -1.49 -10.03 15.90
N ASN A 193 -1.95 -10.55 14.76
CA ASN A 193 -1.66 -9.97 13.45
C ASN A 193 -2.34 -8.60 13.28
N ALA A 194 -1.69 -7.71 12.55
CA ALA A 194 -2.28 -6.41 12.25
C ALA A 194 -3.40 -6.60 11.23
N THR A 195 -4.55 -5.98 11.48
CA THR A 195 -5.75 -6.12 10.66
C THR A 195 -6.25 -4.74 10.26
N LEU A 196 -6.27 -4.49 8.94
CA LEU A 196 -7.04 -3.40 8.37
C LEU A 196 -8.48 -3.89 8.21
N ILE A 197 -9.43 -3.14 8.76
CA ILE A 197 -10.82 -3.54 8.82
C ILE A 197 -11.72 -2.38 8.40
N SER A 198 -12.76 -2.68 7.65
CA SER A 198 -13.87 -1.76 7.39
C SER A 198 -15.17 -2.34 7.93
N TYR A 199 -15.94 -1.49 8.59
CA TYR A 199 -17.27 -1.82 9.08
C TYR A 199 -18.32 -1.45 8.04
N ARG A 200 -19.52 -2.03 8.17
CA ARG A 200 -20.64 -1.74 7.28
C ARG A 200 -21.05 -0.27 7.27
N ASP A 201 -20.74 0.50 8.31
CA ASP A 201 -20.97 1.95 8.37
C ASP A 201 -19.92 2.78 7.59
N GLY A 202 -18.90 2.15 7.02
CA GLY A 202 -17.81 2.81 6.28
C GLY A 202 -16.63 3.23 7.13
N ARG A 203 -16.67 3.06 8.45
CA ARG A 203 -15.53 3.32 9.32
C ARG A 203 -14.41 2.32 9.02
N VAL A 204 -13.21 2.84 8.80
CA VAL A 204 -11.99 2.03 8.65
C VAL A 204 -11.16 2.11 9.93
N ALA A 205 -10.60 0.98 10.35
CA ALA A 205 -9.69 0.89 11.48
C ALA A 205 -8.50 -0.02 11.17
N LEU A 206 -7.41 0.17 11.92
CA LEU A 206 -6.27 -0.72 11.94
C LEU A 206 -6.09 -1.16 13.39
N MET A 207 -6.07 -2.47 13.62
CA MET A 207 -5.99 -3.04 14.95
C MET A 207 -5.01 -4.21 15.03
N LYS A 208 -4.52 -4.49 16.24
CA LYS A 208 -3.94 -5.78 16.58
C LYS A 208 -5.12 -6.72 16.85
N TRP A 209 -5.25 -7.78 16.06
CA TRP A 209 -6.39 -8.68 16.15
C TRP A 209 -6.39 -9.45 17.47
N GLY A 210 -7.59 -9.72 17.98
CA GLY A 210 -7.84 -10.53 19.18
C GLY A 210 -9.24 -11.16 19.21
N GLY A 211 -9.91 -11.24 18.06
CA GLY A 211 -11.32 -11.62 17.94
C GLY A 211 -11.57 -13.10 17.59
N GLY A 212 -10.53 -13.94 17.59
CA GLY A 212 -10.61 -15.33 17.12
C GLY A 212 -10.62 -15.45 15.59
N PRO A 213 -10.88 -16.65 15.03
CA PRO A 213 -10.64 -16.91 13.60
C PRO A 213 -11.65 -16.27 12.64
N LYS A 214 -12.74 -15.68 13.13
CA LYS A 214 -13.84 -15.15 12.31
C LYS A 214 -14.12 -13.69 12.66
N VAL A 215 -14.58 -12.94 11.68
CA VAL A 215 -15.07 -11.56 11.88
C VAL A 215 -16.52 -11.53 12.40
N GLY A 216 -16.91 -10.40 12.98
CA GLY A 216 -18.30 -10.12 13.33
C GLY A 216 -19.18 -9.78 12.11
N PRO A 217 -20.51 -9.85 12.24
CA PRO A 217 -21.45 -9.59 11.14
C PRO A 217 -21.52 -8.12 10.70
N ASP A 218 -20.98 -7.20 11.50
CA ASP A 218 -20.87 -5.77 11.22
C ASP A 218 -19.63 -5.41 10.38
N VAL A 219 -18.75 -6.37 10.13
CA VAL A 219 -17.54 -6.21 9.32
C VAL A 219 -17.89 -6.30 7.84
N ALA A 220 -17.58 -5.25 7.09
CA ALA A 220 -17.73 -5.23 5.63
C ALA A 220 -16.58 -5.99 4.96
N TRP A 221 -15.36 -5.79 5.44
CA TRP A 221 -14.21 -6.61 5.07
C TRP A 221 -13.11 -6.48 6.13
N ALA A 222 -12.26 -7.49 6.23
CA ALA A 222 -11.04 -7.46 7.03
C ALA A 222 -9.90 -8.09 6.24
N ARG A 223 -8.71 -7.49 6.33
CA ARG A 223 -7.50 -8.04 5.74
C ARG A 223 -6.37 -7.93 6.74
N GLN A 224 -5.85 -9.08 7.12
CA GLN A 224 -4.66 -9.13 7.95
C GLN A 224 -3.43 -8.93 7.10
N SER A 225 -2.36 -8.53 7.77
CA SER A 225 -1.02 -8.88 7.37
C SER A 225 -0.27 -9.21 8.66
N LEU A 226 1.04 -9.12 8.59
CA LEU A 226 1.97 -9.52 9.64
C LEU A 226 1.80 -8.72 10.95
N ALA A 227 2.67 -8.96 11.94
CA ALA A 227 2.58 -8.26 13.22
C ALA A 227 2.63 -6.73 13.05
N PRO A 228 1.90 -5.95 13.88
CA PRO A 228 1.90 -4.48 13.77
C PRO A 228 3.32 -3.92 13.85
N ILE A 229 3.66 -3.01 12.94
CA ILE A 229 4.98 -2.35 12.89
C ILE A 229 4.98 -1.02 13.66
N VAL A 230 3.81 -0.39 13.78
CA VAL A 230 3.59 0.77 14.67
C VAL A 230 2.34 0.51 15.50
N TRP A 231 2.43 0.74 16.80
CA TRP A 231 1.29 0.64 17.72
C TRP A 231 1.33 1.79 18.74
N ASN A 232 0.21 2.48 18.92
CA ASN A 232 0.09 3.66 19.79
C ASN A 232 1.17 4.73 19.54
N GLY A 233 1.54 4.92 18.27
CA GLY A 233 2.56 5.87 17.84
C GLY A 233 3.99 5.47 18.17
N ARG A 234 4.23 4.23 18.62
CA ARG A 234 5.56 3.67 18.89
C ARG A 234 5.87 2.58 17.89
N LEU A 235 7.13 2.49 17.49
CA LEU A 235 7.63 1.35 16.72
C LEU A 235 7.46 0.09 17.56
N ASN A 236 7.15 -1.04 16.92
CA ASN A 236 7.13 -2.32 17.61
C ASN A 236 8.56 -2.64 18.11
N PRO A 237 8.75 -2.92 19.41
CA PRO A 237 10.08 -3.12 20.00
C PRO A 237 10.80 -4.38 19.51
N GLN A 238 10.08 -5.30 18.85
CA GLN A 238 10.65 -6.52 18.30
C GLN A 238 11.20 -6.32 16.87
N LEU A 239 10.96 -5.17 16.23
CA LEU A 239 11.44 -4.92 14.87
C LEU A 239 12.96 -5.04 14.80
N ASP A 240 13.43 -5.81 13.84
CA ASP A 240 14.84 -6.01 13.55
C ASP A 240 15.12 -5.86 12.03
N GLU A 241 16.40 -5.96 11.65
CA GLU A 241 16.83 -5.92 10.24
C GLU A 241 16.96 -7.32 9.63
N ASN A 242 16.41 -8.37 10.27
CA ASN A 242 16.54 -9.74 9.77
C ASN A 242 15.69 -9.91 8.49
N PRO A 243 16.30 -10.17 7.32
CA PRO A 243 15.57 -10.42 6.07
C PRO A 243 14.69 -11.67 6.10
N ASP A 244 14.99 -12.61 7.02
CA ASP A 244 14.29 -13.89 7.17
C ASP A 244 13.37 -13.87 8.40
N SER A 245 12.79 -12.72 8.71
CA SER A 245 11.92 -12.60 9.87
C SER A 245 10.59 -13.31 9.64
N PRO A 246 10.26 -14.37 10.41
CA PRO A 246 8.94 -15.00 10.32
C PRO A 246 7.82 -14.06 10.79
N GLN A 247 8.16 -12.96 11.48
CA GLN A 247 7.22 -11.99 12.03
C GLN A 247 6.90 -10.86 11.04
N TRP A 248 7.80 -10.54 10.10
CA TRP A 248 7.66 -9.45 9.10
C TRP A 248 8.02 -9.86 7.66
N GLY A 249 7.92 -11.16 7.39
CA GLY A 249 7.93 -11.71 6.05
C GLY A 249 9.34 -11.95 5.54
N TYR A 250 9.46 -12.98 4.72
CA TYR A 250 10.71 -13.30 4.05
C TYR A 250 10.88 -12.39 2.83
N THR A 251 12.06 -11.79 2.70
CA THR A 251 12.45 -11.09 1.48
C THR A 251 12.87 -12.09 0.40
N LEU A 252 12.59 -11.80 -0.87
CA LEU A 252 13.16 -12.55 -1.99
C LEU A 252 14.70 -12.54 -1.88
N GLY A 253 15.34 -13.70 -1.78
CA GLY A 253 16.79 -13.78 -1.73
C GLY A 253 17.44 -13.60 -0.37
N GLY A 254 16.68 -13.51 0.72
CA GLY A 254 17.23 -13.23 2.05
C GLY A 254 17.92 -11.85 2.12
N VAL A 255 17.45 -10.89 1.31
CA VAL A 255 18.07 -9.58 1.15
C VAL A 255 17.40 -8.53 2.02
N THR A 256 18.18 -7.85 2.85
CA THR A 256 17.64 -6.98 3.91
C THR A 256 16.82 -5.79 3.40
N ARG A 257 17.08 -5.33 2.17
CA ARG A 257 16.48 -4.11 1.62
C ARG A 257 15.83 -4.34 0.27
N VAL A 258 14.53 -4.10 0.19
CA VAL A 258 13.70 -4.25 -1.01
C VAL A 258 12.67 -3.13 -1.09
N TRP A 259 11.92 -3.06 -2.20
CA TRP A 259 10.65 -2.34 -2.21
C TRP A 259 9.76 -2.86 -1.10
N ARG A 260 9.36 -1.98 -0.18
CA ARG A 260 8.38 -2.29 0.86
C ARG A 260 7.21 -1.35 0.78
N THR A 261 6.04 -1.88 1.08
CA THR A 261 4.80 -1.10 1.18
C THR A 261 4.17 -1.27 2.54
N GLY A 262 3.30 -0.34 2.91
CA GLY A 262 2.54 -0.48 4.14
C GLY A 262 1.46 0.56 4.26
N VAL A 263 0.55 0.30 5.20
CA VAL A 263 -0.53 1.22 5.51
C VAL A 263 -0.52 1.60 6.98
N GLY A 264 -1.02 2.79 7.26
CA GLY A 264 -1.19 3.27 8.62
C GLY A 264 -2.45 4.12 8.77
N ILE A 265 -2.91 4.26 10.00
CA ILE A 265 -4.01 5.17 10.35
C ILE A 265 -3.48 6.26 11.29
N ASP A 266 -3.82 7.50 10.97
CA ASP A 266 -3.52 8.65 11.82
C ASP A 266 -4.50 8.77 13.01
N ARG A 267 -4.26 9.74 13.92
CA ARG A 267 -5.13 9.96 15.09
C ARG A 267 -6.57 10.36 14.74
N ARG A 268 -6.83 10.75 13.49
CA ARG A 268 -8.13 11.22 13.00
C ARG A 268 -8.87 10.14 12.21
N GLY A 269 -8.29 8.95 12.05
CA GLY A 269 -8.91 7.85 11.31
C GLY A 269 -8.62 7.86 9.81
N ASN A 270 -7.73 8.72 9.33
CA ASN A 270 -7.38 8.74 7.90
C ASN A 270 -6.35 7.67 7.59
N LEU A 271 -6.54 6.99 6.46
CA LEU A 271 -5.60 5.99 5.96
C LEU A 271 -4.42 6.69 5.29
N MET A 272 -3.24 6.12 5.50
CA MET A 272 -2.00 6.44 4.81
C MET A 272 -1.49 5.18 4.14
N TYR A 273 -0.95 5.31 2.94
CA TYR A 273 -0.16 4.28 2.27
C TYR A 273 1.24 4.84 2.04
N ALA A 274 2.26 3.99 2.19
CA ALA A 274 3.63 4.32 1.85
C ALA A 274 4.28 3.21 1.02
N ALA A 275 5.12 3.62 0.08
CA ALA A 275 6.03 2.75 -0.65
C ALA A 275 7.40 3.42 -0.78
N ALA A 276 8.47 2.64 -0.67
CA ALA A 276 9.83 3.08 -0.95
C ALA A 276 10.70 1.88 -1.32
N ASP A 277 11.70 2.12 -2.16
CA ASP A 277 12.75 1.15 -2.50
C ASP A 277 13.79 1.06 -1.38
N ASP A 278 14.60 0.00 -1.37
CA ASP A 278 15.74 -0.21 -0.49
C ASP A 278 15.38 -0.14 1.02
N GLN A 279 14.20 -0.64 1.37
CA GLN A 279 13.67 -0.60 2.73
C GLN A 279 13.81 -1.92 3.49
N THR A 280 14.02 -1.79 4.80
CA THR A 280 13.80 -2.82 5.81
C THR A 280 12.41 -2.65 6.44
N VAL A 281 11.94 -3.63 7.22
CA VAL A 281 10.69 -3.46 7.98
C VAL A 281 10.77 -2.28 8.96
N ILE A 282 11.92 -2.04 9.59
CA ILE A 282 12.13 -0.89 10.49
C ILE A 282 11.92 0.42 9.74
N THR A 283 12.39 0.51 8.50
CA THR A 283 12.48 1.79 7.80
C THR A 283 11.14 2.15 7.16
N ILE A 284 10.36 1.17 6.68
CA ILE A 284 8.95 1.40 6.31
C ILE A 284 8.09 1.76 7.53
N ALA A 285 8.34 1.16 8.70
CA ALA A 285 7.66 1.53 9.95
C ALA A 285 7.96 2.98 10.35
N LYS A 286 9.23 3.41 10.24
CA LYS A 286 9.66 4.80 10.46
C LYS A 286 9.02 5.76 9.46
N ILE A 287 8.91 5.39 8.18
CA ILE A 287 8.24 6.21 7.16
C ILE A 287 6.78 6.47 7.55
N LEU A 288 6.03 5.42 7.87
CA LEU A 288 4.61 5.54 8.24
C LEU A 288 4.43 6.32 9.55
N GLN A 289 5.24 6.04 10.57
CA GLN A 289 5.23 6.80 11.83
C GLN A 289 5.53 8.29 11.59
N HIS A 290 6.54 8.59 10.77
CA HIS A 290 6.96 9.96 10.46
C HIS A 290 5.93 10.72 9.60
N ALA A 291 5.21 10.01 8.73
CA ALA A 291 4.07 10.55 7.99
C ALA A 291 2.87 10.87 8.89
N GLY A 292 2.82 10.29 10.09
CA GLY A 292 1.83 10.59 11.13
C GLY A 292 0.94 9.41 11.54
N ALA A 293 1.20 8.21 11.05
CA ALA A 293 0.49 7.01 11.47
C ALA A 293 0.74 6.73 12.97
N VAL A 294 -0.33 6.40 13.70
CA VAL A 294 -0.25 5.93 15.09
C VAL A 294 -0.40 4.43 15.22
N ARG A 295 -0.94 3.79 14.18
CA ARG A 295 -1.03 2.35 14.02
C ARG A 295 -0.67 2.05 12.58
N ALA A 296 0.16 1.04 12.34
CA ALA A 296 0.61 0.69 11.01
C ALA A 296 0.93 -0.80 10.89
N MET A 297 0.82 -1.29 9.67
CA MET A 297 1.15 -2.63 9.25
C MET A 297 1.89 -2.61 7.92
N GLU A 298 2.75 -3.58 7.72
CA GLU A 298 3.41 -3.80 6.45
C GLU A 298 2.46 -4.52 5.48
N PHE A 299 2.59 -4.19 4.21
CA PHE A 299 1.90 -4.84 3.10
C PHE A 299 2.91 -5.59 2.23
N ASP A 300 2.44 -6.23 1.15
CA ASP A 300 3.30 -7.04 0.28
C ASP A 300 4.51 -6.23 -0.23
N ILE A 301 5.63 -6.93 -0.40
CA ILE A 301 6.97 -6.36 -0.64
C ILE A 301 7.48 -6.77 -2.03
N ASN A 302 8.71 -6.39 -2.38
CA ASN A 302 9.37 -6.67 -3.65
C ASN A 302 8.87 -5.82 -4.84
N PRO A 303 9.69 -5.67 -5.89
CA PRO A 303 9.44 -4.72 -6.98
C PRO A 303 8.19 -4.98 -7.83
N GLU A 304 7.62 -6.19 -7.78
CA GLU A 304 6.42 -6.54 -8.55
C GLU A 304 5.14 -6.04 -7.86
N TRP A 305 5.11 -6.04 -6.53
CA TRP A 305 3.87 -5.92 -5.76
C TRP A 305 3.55 -4.48 -5.36
N HIS A 306 4.55 -3.60 -5.23
CA HIS A 306 4.28 -2.23 -4.82
C HIS A 306 3.46 -1.48 -5.88
N THR A 307 2.25 -1.05 -5.52
CA THR A 307 1.41 -0.33 -6.47
C THR A 307 0.57 0.72 -5.76
N MET A 308 0.60 1.94 -6.28
CA MET A 308 -0.31 3.02 -5.89
C MET A 308 -0.68 3.81 -7.14
N VAL A 309 -1.93 3.69 -7.56
CA VAL A 309 -2.47 4.39 -8.73
C VAL A 309 -3.55 5.34 -8.26
N THR A 310 -3.53 6.57 -8.78
CA THR A 310 -4.61 7.55 -8.60
C THR A 310 -5.35 7.74 -9.91
N TYR A 311 -6.63 8.07 -9.84
CA TYR A 311 -7.48 8.21 -11.02
C TYR A 311 -8.05 9.63 -11.11
N SER A 312 -8.02 10.20 -12.31
CA SER A 312 -8.74 11.43 -12.63
C SER A 312 -9.83 11.17 -13.67
N HIS A 313 -10.85 12.04 -13.73
CA HIS A 313 -12.04 11.85 -14.57
C HIS A 313 -12.21 12.93 -15.66
N ARG A 314 -11.17 13.73 -15.94
CA ARG A 314 -11.31 14.93 -16.79
C ARG A 314 -11.67 14.62 -18.24
N HIS A 315 -11.19 13.49 -18.79
CA HIS A 315 -11.43 13.05 -20.16
C HIS A 315 -11.71 11.55 -20.21
N GLY A 316 -12.54 11.07 -19.27
CA GLY A 316 -12.64 9.66 -18.92
C GLY A 316 -11.67 9.29 -17.80
N LEU A 317 -11.60 8.00 -17.49
CA LEU A 317 -10.79 7.46 -16.40
C LEU A 317 -9.30 7.46 -16.79
N ASP A 318 -8.51 8.32 -16.15
CA ASP A 318 -7.07 8.49 -16.39
C ASP A 318 -6.26 7.95 -15.20
N PRO A 319 -5.69 6.74 -15.29
CA PRO A 319 -4.86 6.14 -14.23
C PRO A 319 -3.44 6.72 -14.22
N ARG A 320 -2.92 7.03 -13.03
CA ARG A 320 -1.55 7.53 -12.83
C ARG A 320 -0.86 6.90 -11.63
N GLU A 321 0.27 6.27 -11.86
CA GLU A 321 1.14 5.74 -10.82
C GLU A 321 1.78 6.86 -10.00
N VAL A 322 1.68 6.76 -8.67
CA VAL A 322 2.25 7.73 -7.74
C VAL A 322 3.75 7.50 -7.54
N GLY A 323 4.16 6.24 -7.44
CA GLY A 323 5.56 5.81 -7.42
C GLY A 323 5.86 4.96 -8.65
N PRO A 324 7.11 4.94 -9.13
CA PRO A 324 7.47 4.17 -10.32
C PRO A 324 7.35 2.66 -10.06
N ASN A 325 6.68 1.93 -10.94
CA ASN A 325 6.78 0.48 -10.99
C ASN A 325 6.92 0.02 -12.45
N PRO A 326 8.13 -0.32 -12.93
CA PRO A 326 8.32 -0.77 -14.32
C PRO A 326 7.73 -2.15 -14.60
N ASN A 327 7.36 -2.92 -13.57
CA ASN A 327 6.80 -4.26 -13.72
C ASN A 327 5.27 -4.26 -13.83
N GLN A 328 4.64 -3.15 -13.50
CA GLN A 328 3.18 -3.02 -13.51
C GLN A 328 2.74 -1.92 -14.45
N ALA A 329 1.53 -2.09 -15.01
CA ALA A 329 0.88 -1.01 -15.73
C ALA A 329 0.01 -0.19 -14.77
N SER A 330 -0.11 1.12 -15.00
CA SER A 330 -1.08 1.97 -14.29
C SER A 330 -2.53 1.47 -14.39
N THR A 331 -2.84 0.61 -15.36
CA THR A 331 -4.14 -0.04 -15.55
C THR A 331 -4.28 -1.38 -14.80
N ARG A 332 -3.30 -1.81 -13.99
CA ARG A 332 -3.23 -3.13 -13.32
C ARG A 332 -4.57 -3.60 -12.77
N TYR A 333 -5.21 -2.77 -11.94
CA TYR A 333 -6.48 -3.11 -11.27
C TYR A 333 -7.74 -2.77 -12.08
N LEU A 334 -7.60 -2.30 -13.31
CA LEU A 334 -8.71 -2.13 -14.26
C LEU A 334 -8.94 -3.38 -15.13
N VAL A 335 -8.13 -4.41 -14.91
CA VAL A 335 -8.27 -5.76 -15.45
C VAL A 335 -8.12 -6.77 -14.31
N PRO A 336 -8.54 -8.03 -14.48
CA PRO A 336 -8.43 -9.03 -13.42
C PRO A 336 -6.97 -9.29 -12.98
N ASP A 337 -6.66 -8.99 -11.72
CA ASP A 337 -5.36 -9.25 -11.08
C ASP A 337 -5.36 -10.60 -10.36
N ASP A 338 -4.18 -11.20 -10.24
CA ASP A 338 -4.00 -12.45 -9.51
C ASP A 338 -3.98 -12.27 -7.99
N ARG A 339 -3.47 -11.12 -7.53
CA ARG A 339 -3.39 -10.73 -6.13
C ARG A 339 -4.62 -9.91 -5.74
N ASP A 340 -4.93 -9.95 -4.45
CA ASP A 340 -5.89 -9.06 -3.84
C ASP A 340 -5.37 -7.62 -3.77
N PHE A 341 -6.30 -6.68 -3.74
CA PHE A 341 -5.97 -5.25 -3.73
C PHE A 341 -7.06 -4.43 -3.06
N PHE A 342 -6.75 -3.16 -2.81
CA PHE A 342 -7.70 -2.18 -2.33
C PHE A 342 -8.04 -1.15 -3.41
N ALA A 343 -9.29 -0.72 -3.42
CA ALA A 343 -9.73 0.43 -4.19
C ALA A 343 -10.41 1.46 -3.29
N VAL A 344 -10.18 2.72 -3.61
CA VAL A 344 -10.69 3.89 -2.91
C VAL A 344 -11.68 4.58 -3.83
N TYR A 345 -12.86 4.88 -3.31
CA TYR A 345 -13.94 5.50 -4.07
C TYR A 345 -14.49 6.73 -3.38
N GLU A 346 -15.17 7.59 -4.15
CA GLU A 346 -16.10 8.55 -3.55
C GLU A 346 -17.21 7.79 -2.81
N PRO A 347 -17.61 8.21 -1.60
CA PRO A 347 -18.57 7.49 -0.79
C PRO A 347 -19.98 7.58 -1.38
N LEU A 348 -20.68 6.45 -1.37
CA LEU A 348 -22.13 6.41 -1.58
C LEU A 348 -22.86 6.19 -0.25
N PRO A 349 -24.09 6.71 -0.10
CA PRO A 349 -24.93 6.40 1.05
C PRO A 349 -25.23 4.90 1.13
N GLY A 350 -25.42 4.40 2.36
CA GLY A 350 -25.76 3.01 2.63
C GLY A 350 -24.60 2.17 3.15
N PRO A 351 -24.84 0.88 3.43
CA PRO A 351 -23.83 0.02 4.01
C PRO A 351 -22.72 -0.32 3.02
N VAL A 352 -21.50 -0.43 3.51
CA VAL A 352 -20.37 -1.00 2.75
C VAL A 352 -20.57 -2.50 2.59
N THR A 353 -20.60 -2.96 1.35
CA THR A 353 -20.57 -4.38 0.97
C THR A 353 -19.60 -4.59 -0.18
N VAL A 354 -18.78 -5.62 -0.18
CA VAL A 354 -17.78 -5.89 -1.23
C VAL A 354 -18.07 -7.19 -2.00
N PRO A 355 -17.84 -7.27 -3.32
CA PRO A 355 -17.49 -6.15 -4.19
C PRO A 355 -18.63 -5.12 -4.21
N PHE A 356 -18.27 -3.84 -4.36
CA PHE A 356 -19.29 -2.81 -4.59
C PHE A 356 -20.09 -3.13 -5.85
N LYS A 357 -21.42 -2.98 -5.74
CA LYS A 357 -22.38 -3.17 -6.82
C LYS A 357 -22.81 -1.83 -7.38
#